data_AF-A0A955PWV7-F1
#
_entry.id   AF-A0A955PWV7-F1
#
_cell.length_a   1.000
_cell.length_b   1.000
_cell.length_c   1.000
_cell.angle_alpha   90.00
_cell.angle_beta   90.00
_cell.angle_gamma   90.00
#
_symmetry.space_group_name_H-M   'P 1'
#
loop_
_entity.id
_entity.type
_entity.pdbx_description
1 polymer ?
#
loop_
_entity_poly.entity_id
_entity_poly.type
_entity_poly.pdbx_seq_one_letter_code
_entity_poly.pdbx_strand_id
1 'polypeptide(L)' 'MDVPVSYYLVLSGIVFSIGLVGVLIRRNIIIILLSIELMLNATNINFVAFSSYLGN' A
#
# COMPACT_ATOMS: atom_id res chain seq x y z
N MET A 1 -15.10 11.29 15.88
CA MET A 1 -14.17 10.16 16.14
C MET A 1 -13.33 10.03 14.89
N ASP A 2 -12.32 10.90 14.76
CA ASP A 2 -11.48 10.93 13.57
C ASP A 2 -10.42 9.84 13.67
N VAL A 3 -10.36 8.98 12.66
CA VAL A 3 -9.35 7.94 12.58
C VAL A 3 -8.01 8.63 12.29
N PRO A 4 -6.98 8.50 13.15
CA PRO A 4 -5.70 9.14 12.91
C PRO A 4 -5.06 8.64 11.61
N VAL A 5 -4.44 9.56 10.87
CA VAL A 5 -3.73 9.30 9.60
C VAL A 5 -2.65 8.22 9.77
N SER A 6 -2.08 8.11 10.97
CA SER A 6 -1.14 7.06 11.37
C SER A 6 -1.65 5.63 11.10
N TYR A 7 -2.96 5.37 11.24
CA TYR A 7 -3.53 4.05 10.95
C TYR A 7 -3.47 3.71 9.45
N TYR A 8 -3.75 4.69 8.58
CA TYR A 8 -3.66 4.52 7.13
C TYR A 8 -2.21 4.33 6.66
N LEU A 9 -1.27 5.04 7.29
CA LEU A 9 0.18 4.88 7.06
C LEU A 9 0.65 3.47 7.42
N VAL A 10 0.28 2.97 8.61
CA VAL A 10 0.65 1.62 9.03
C VAL A 10 0.02 0.56 8.13
N LEU A 11 -1.27 0.69 7.81
CA LEU A 11 -1.98 -0.23 6.93
C LEU A 11 -1.34 -0.29 5.53
N SER A 12 -1.12 0.86 4.90
CA SER A 12 -0.47 0.93 3.58
C SER A 12 0.96 0.38 3.61
N GLY A 13 1.72 0.65 4.67
CA GLY A 13 3.06 0.08 4.85
C GLY A 13 3.07 -1.45 4.94
N ILE A 14 2.11 -2.04 5.66
CA ILE A 14 1.95 -3.50 5.76
C ILE A 14 1.60 -4.09 4.38
N VAL A 15 0.59 -3.53 3.70
CA VAL A 15 0.15 -4.04 2.38
C VAL A 15 1.26 -3.89 1.33
N PHE A 16 1.97 -2.76 1.33
CA PHE A 16 3.12 -2.55 0.45
C PHE A 16 4.23 -3.57 0.72
N SER A 17 4.54 -3.86 1.98
CA SER A 17 5.56 -4.83 2.36
C SER A 17 5.20 -6.24 1.90
N ILE A 18 3.92 -6.63 2.00
CA ILE A 18 3.43 -7.92 1.48
C ILE A 18 3.62 -8.00 -0.04
N GLY A 19 3.25 -6.94 -0.76
CA GLY A 19 3.47 -6.85 -2.20
C GLY A 19 4.96 -6.91 -2.56
N LEU A 20 5.82 -6.20 -1.82
CA LEU A 20 7.28 -6.21 -2.02
C LEU A 20 7.87 -7.62 -1.83
N VAL A 21 7.48 -8.31 -0.75
CA VAL A 21 7.88 -9.71 -0.51
C VAL A 21 7.40 -10.62 -1.65
N GLY A 22 6.18 -10.39 -2.15
CA GLY A 22 5.63 -11.08 -3.32
C GLY A 22 6.48 -10.88 -4.58
N VAL A 23 6.92 -9.66 -4.87
CA VAL A 23 7.79 -9.35 -6.01
C VAL A 23 9.16 -10.04 -5.88
N LEU A 24 9.75 -10.07 -4.68
CA LEU A 24 11.10 -10.61 -4.47
C LEU A 24 11.16 -12.14 -4.50
N ILE A 25 10.13 -12.83 -4.00
CA ILE A 25 10.15 -14.30 -3.82
C ILE A 25 9.60 -15.03 -5.05
N ARG A 26 8.70 -14.41 -5.82
CA ARG A 26 7.94 -15.11 -6.86
C ARG A 26 8.70 -15.10 -8.18
N ARG A 27 8.75 -16.26 -8.83
CA ARG A 27 9.32 -16.42 -10.20
C ARG A 27 8.26 -16.38 -11.30
N ASN A 28 6.98 -16.52 -10.95
CA ASN A 28 5.89 -16.47 -11.91
C ASN A 28 5.51 -15.02 -12.18
N ILE A 29 5.64 -14.60 -13.45
CA ILE A 29 5.36 -13.23 -13.88
C ILE A 29 3.95 -12.75 -13.53
N ILE A 30 2.95 -13.64 -13.58
CA ILE A 30 1.56 -13.30 -13.22
C ILE A 30 1.47 -12.88 -11.75
N ILE A 31 2.17 -13.60 -10.87
CA ILE A 31 2.16 -13.31 -9.43
C ILE A 31 2.98 -12.05 -9.13
N ILE A 32 4.06 -11.81 -9.87
CA ILE A 32 4.84 -10.57 -9.77
C ILE A 32 3.95 -9.37 -10.14
N LEU A 33 3.21 -9.45 -11.24
CA LEU A 33 2.27 -8.40 -11.67
C LEU A 33 1.15 -8.17 -10.64
N LEU A 34 0.56 -9.23 -10.09
CA LEU A 34 -0.43 -9.13 -9.01
C LEU A 34 0.17 -8.46 -7.75
N SER A 35 1.42 -8.78 -7.42
CA SER A 35 2.11 -8.18 -6.28
C SER A 35 2.38 -6.69 -6.52
N ILE A 36 2.68 -6.30 -7.76
CA ILE A 36 2.82 -4.89 -8.16
C ILE A 36 1.48 -4.17 -8.06
N GLU A 37 0.38 -4.75 -8.53
CA GLU A 37 -0.97 -4.17 -8.34
C GLU A 37 -1.30 -3.94 -6.86
N LEU A 38 -0.92 -4.89 -6.00
CA LEU A 38 -1.08 -4.76 -4.55
C LEU A 38 -0.23 -3.63 -3.96
N MET A 39 1.02 -3.47 -4.40
CA MET A 39 1.89 -2.35 -4.00
C MET A 39 1.34 -0.99 -4.47
N LEU A 40 0.78 -0.93 -5.69
CA LEU A 40 0.14 0.27 -6.22
C LEU A 40 -1.13 0.61 -5.44
N ASN A 41 -1.92 -0.39 -5.02
CA ASN A 41 -3.08 -0.17 -4.16
C ASN A 41 -2.69 0.43 -2.80
N ALA A 42 -1.64 -0.12 -2.16
CA ALA A 42 -1.10 0.44 -0.92
C ALA A 42 -0.64 1.90 -1.07
N THR A 43 0.00 2.21 -2.20
CA THR A 43 0.48 3.57 -2.49
C THR A 43 -0.68 4.55 -2.70
N ASN A 44 -1.77 4.11 -3.33
CA ASN A 44 -3.01 4.90 -3.45
C ASN A 44 -3.63 5.20 -2.08
N ILE A 45 -3.69 4.23 -1.17
CA ILE A 45 -4.16 4.46 0.21
C ILE A 45 -3.32 5.55 0.88
N ASN A 46 -1.99 5.47 0.74
CA ASN A 46 -1.08 6.45 1.30
C ASN A 46 -1.31 7.86 0.70
N PHE A 47 -1.49 7.94 -0.61
CA PHE A 47 -1.75 9.20 -1.31
C PHE A 47 -3.07 9.85 -0.88
N VAL A 48 -4.15 9.07 -0.76
CA VAL A 48 -5.45 9.56 -0.27
C VAL A 48 -5.36 9.99 1.19
N ALA A 49 -4.65 9.24 2.04
CA ALA A 49 -4.46 9.60 3.43
C ALA A 49 -3.71 10.94 3.58
N PHE A 50 -2.65 11.16 2.80
CA PHE A 50 -1.97 12.45 2.77
C PHE A 50 -2.83 13.57 2.19
N SER A 51 -3.57 13.31 1.12
CA SER A 51 -4.49 14.29 0.55
C SER A 51 -5.57 14.71 1.56
N SER A 52 -6.10 13.77 2.34
CA SER A 52 -7.08 14.05 3.38
C SER A 52 -6.47 14.76 4.59
N TYR A 53 -5.21 14.48 4.93
CA TYR A 53 -4.50 15.14 6.02
C TYR A 53 -4.15 16.60 5.70
N LEU A 54 -3.74 16.86 4.45
CA LEU A 54 -3.28 18.18 4.00
C LEU A 54 -4.43 19.07 3.50
N GLY A 55 -5.53 18.46 3.04
CA GLY A 55 -6.73 19.15 2.56
C GLY A 55 -7.81 19.38 3.63
N ASN A 56 -7.53 18.99 4.88
CA ASN A 56 -8.31 19.30 6.07
C ASN A 56 -7.53 20.29 6.95
#